data_AF-A0A090WW67-F1
#
_entry.id   AF-A0A090WW67-F1
#
_cell.length_a   1.000
_cell.length_b   1.000
_cell.length_c   1.000
_cell.angle_alpha   90.00
_cell.angle_beta   90.00
_cell.angle_gamma   90.00
#
_symmetry.space_group_name_H-M   'P 1'
#
loop_
_entity.id
_entity.type
_entity.pdbx_description
1 polymer ?
#
loop_
_entity_poly.entity_id
_entity_poly.type
_entity_poly.pdbx_seq_one_letter_code
_entity_poly.pdbx_strand_id
1 'polypeptide(L)'
;MCGIVGYIGYREAYPIVIEGLKRLEYRGYDSAGIALFDGKDLKVSKTKGKVADLEERATAEITKTGSVGIGHTRWATHGVPNDVNSHPHLSNSGELVIIHNGIIENYDSLKQELITRGYTFQSDTDTEVLINLIEDVKRRKK
;
A
#
# COMPACT_ATOMS: atom_id res chain seq x y z
N MET A 1 2.49 -16.23 0.16
CA MET A 1 1.94 -15.52 1.34
C MET A 1 2.59 -14.16 1.41
N CYS A 2 1.90 -13.03 1.35
CA CYS A 2 2.54 -11.70 1.26
C CYS A 2 3.51 -11.35 2.44
N GLY A 3 4.30 -10.29 2.27
CA GLY A 3 5.21 -9.72 3.29
C GLY A 3 4.84 -8.28 3.67
N ILE A 4 4.93 -7.95 4.95
CA ILE A 4 4.69 -6.60 5.50
C ILE A 4 5.94 -6.15 6.25
N VAL A 5 6.35 -4.91 6.01
CA VAL A 5 7.43 -4.23 6.75
C VAL A 5 6.93 -2.87 7.19
N GLY A 6 7.27 -2.46 8.41
CA GLY A 6 7.00 -1.12 8.93
C GLY A 6 8.19 -0.61 9.73
N TYR A 7 8.46 0.69 9.63
CA TYR A 7 9.47 1.38 10.40
C TYR A 7 8.95 2.74 10.86
N ILE A 8 9.15 3.04 12.14
CA ILE A 8 8.96 4.37 12.74
C ILE A 8 10.16 4.58 13.63
N GLY A 9 10.94 5.64 13.40
CA GLY A 9 12.09 5.92 14.23
C GLY A 9 12.82 7.20 13.84
N TYR A 10 14.09 7.31 14.20
CA TYR A 10 14.90 8.50 13.95
C TYR A 10 15.75 8.43 12.67
N ARG A 11 15.82 7.26 12.02
CA ARG A 11 16.59 7.05 10.79
C ARG A 11 15.71 7.24 9.57
N GLU A 12 16.32 7.34 8.39
CA GLU A 12 15.59 7.23 7.14
C GLU A 12 14.96 5.84 7.00
N ALA A 13 13.66 5.82 6.74
CA ALA A 13 12.85 4.61 6.67
C ALA A 13 13.14 3.81 5.39
N TYR A 14 13.43 4.49 4.28
CA TYR A 14 13.62 3.85 2.96
C TYR A 14 14.60 2.65 2.97
N PRO A 15 15.87 2.79 3.39
CA PRO A 15 16.81 1.66 3.36
C PRO A 15 16.38 0.52 4.29
N ILE A 16 15.73 0.82 5.41
CA ILE A 16 15.27 -0.17 6.39
C ILE A 16 14.10 -0.98 5.81
N VAL A 17 13.13 -0.28 5.20
CA VAL A 17 11.96 -0.92 4.62
C VAL A 17 12.36 -1.76 3.41
N ILE A 18 13.18 -1.25 2.50
CA ILE A 18 13.66 -2.00 1.32
C ILE A 18 14.41 -3.27 1.73
N GLU A 19 15.33 -3.18 2.69
CA GLU A 19 16.04 -4.37 3.19
C GLU A 19 15.09 -5.38 3.85
N GLY A 20 14.09 -4.90 4.59
CA GLY A 20 13.03 -5.75 5.11
C GLY A 20 12.25 -6.46 4.00
N LEU A 21 11.94 -5.76 2.89
CA LEU A 21 11.21 -6.36 1.77
C LEU A 21 12.04 -7.42 1.06
N LYS A 22 13.34 -7.21 0.85
CA LYS A 22 14.25 -8.22 0.28
C LYS A 22 14.23 -9.52 1.09
N ARG A 23 14.18 -9.41 2.43
CA ARG A 23 14.10 -10.58 3.32
C ARG A 23 12.74 -11.28 3.26
N LEU A 24 11.68 -10.60 2.82
CA LEU A 24 10.32 -11.15 2.72
C LEU A 24 9.91 -11.50 1.28
N GLU A 25 10.76 -11.25 0.28
CA GLU A 25 10.47 -11.49 -1.14
C GLU A 25 10.15 -12.96 -1.42
N TYR A 26 10.75 -13.89 -0.68
CA TYR A 26 10.43 -15.33 -0.80
C TYR A 26 8.96 -15.65 -0.50
N ARG A 27 8.24 -14.76 0.19
CA ARG A 27 6.83 -14.97 0.53
C ARG A 27 5.88 -14.43 -0.57
N GLY A 28 6.30 -13.43 -1.34
CA GLY A 28 5.54 -12.85 -2.46
C GLY A 28 6.43 -12.01 -3.37
N TYR A 29 6.28 -12.17 -4.68
CA TYR A 29 7.16 -11.59 -5.70
C TYR A 29 6.41 -11.15 -6.97
N ASP A 30 5.07 -11.11 -6.92
CA ASP A 30 4.26 -10.65 -8.06
C ASP A 30 4.29 -9.13 -8.19
N SER A 31 4.39 -8.44 -7.05
CA SER A 31 4.58 -7.00 -6.98
C SER A 31 5.12 -6.54 -5.62
N ALA A 32 5.66 -5.32 -5.57
CA ALA A 32 6.17 -4.70 -4.36
C ALA A 32 5.83 -3.21 -4.32
N GLY A 33 5.76 -2.65 -3.11
CA GLY A 33 5.63 -1.21 -2.95
C GLY A 33 6.03 -0.70 -1.58
N ILE A 34 6.21 0.62 -1.51
CA ILE A 34 6.65 1.36 -0.33
C ILE A 34 5.87 2.67 -0.22
N ALA A 35 5.57 3.05 1.03
CA ALA A 35 5.16 4.40 1.37
C ALA A 35 6.12 4.98 2.41
N LEU A 36 6.47 6.26 2.24
CA LEU A 36 7.31 7.04 3.15
C LEU A 36 6.58 8.30 3.59
N PHE A 37 6.77 8.69 4.84
CA PHE A 37 6.23 9.92 5.39
C PHE A 37 7.32 10.70 6.14
N ASP A 38 7.45 11.97 5.82
CA ASP A 38 8.45 12.87 6.39
C ASP A 38 7.90 13.86 7.43
N GLY A 39 6.64 13.67 7.85
CA GLY A 39 5.93 14.58 8.75
C GLY A 39 5.05 15.59 8.02
N LYS A 40 5.22 15.75 6.70
CA LYS A 40 4.42 16.64 5.87
C LYS A 40 3.83 15.93 4.66
N ASP A 41 4.67 15.27 3.88
CA ASP A 41 4.32 14.71 2.59
C ASP A 41 4.38 13.17 2.63
N LEU A 42 3.32 12.54 2.11
CA LEU A 42 3.24 11.10 1.91
C LEU A 42 3.68 10.75 0.49
N LYS A 43 4.68 9.88 0.36
CA LYS A 43 5.27 9.46 -0.91
C LYS A 43 5.02 7.97 -1.08
N VAL A 44 4.50 7.57 -2.23
CA VAL A 44 4.20 6.16 -2.54
C VAL A 44 4.87 5.80 -3.86
N SER A 45 5.56 4.66 -3.89
CA SER A 45 5.99 4.03 -5.13
C SER A 45 5.69 2.54 -5.04
N LYS A 46 5.15 1.98 -6.14
CA LYS A 46 4.73 0.60 -6.20
C LYS A 46 4.79 0.11 -7.63
N THR A 47 5.16 -1.16 -7.80
CA THR A 47 5.31 -1.73 -9.13
C THR A 47 5.09 -3.24 -9.15
N LYS A 48 4.58 -3.74 -10.28
CA LYS A 48 4.65 -5.16 -10.61
C LYS A 48 6.10 -5.63 -10.65
N GLY A 49 6.35 -6.82 -10.14
CA GLY A 49 7.67 -7.44 -10.13
C GLY A 49 8.25 -7.56 -8.74
N LYS A 50 9.57 -7.70 -8.72
CA LYS A 50 10.38 -7.96 -7.53
C LYS A 50 10.73 -6.66 -6.81
N VAL A 51 11.35 -6.78 -5.64
CA VAL A 51 11.82 -5.63 -4.86
C VAL A 51 12.88 -4.82 -5.63
N ALA A 52 13.68 -5.48 -6.49
CA ALA A 52 14.64 -4.79 -7.36
C ALA A 52 13.96 -3.81 -8.33
N ASP A 53 12.83 -4.20 -8.93
CA ASP A 53 12.06 -3.34 -9.83
C ASP A 53 11.49 -2.12 -9.08
N LEU A 54 11.04 -2.34 -7.83
CA LEU A 54 10.61 -1.26 -6.94
C LEU A 54 11.76 -0.30 -6.60
N GLU A 55 12.97 -0.80 -6.33
CA GLU A 55 14.12 0.05 -6.02
C GLU A 55 14.48 0.97 -7.20
N GLU A 56 14.49 0.43 -8.42
CA GLU A 56 14.72 1.19 -9.64
C GLU A 56 13.65 2.28 -9.79
N ARG A 57 12.38 1.90 -9.73
CA ARG A 57 11.26 2.82 -9.89
C ARG A 57 11.22 3.90 -8.81
N ALA A 58 11.37 3.54 -7.55
CA ALA A 58 11.34 4.48 -6.43
C ALA A 58 12.51 5.47 -6.49
N THR A 59 13.65 5.07 -7.05
CA THR A 59 14.78 5.97 -7.27
C THR A 59 14.46 7.06 -8.30
N ALA A 60 13.62 6.76 -9.29
CA ALA A 60 13.21 7.70 -10.32
C ALA A 60 12.02 8.59 -9.91
N GLU A 61 11.09 8.07 -9.10
CA GLU A 61 9.79 8.72 -8.86
C GLU A 61 9.68 9.50 -7.54
N ILE A 62 10.39 9.07 -6.47
CA ILE A 62 10.17 9.63 -5.12
C ILE A 62 11.47 10.03 -4.41
N THR A 63 11.37 11.01 -3.52
CA THR A 63 12.45 11.28 -2.57
C THR A 63 12.49 10.20 -1.49
N LYS A 64 13.70 9.78 -1.10
CA LYS A 64 13.92 8.72 -0.11
C LYS A 64 13.91 9.23 1.33
N THR A 65 13.38 10.43 1.54
CA THR A 65 13.34 11.11 2.83
C THR A 65 12.06 10.79 3.59
N GLY A 66 12.21 10.40 4.85
CA GLY A 66 11.10 10.14 5.76
C GLY A 66 11.52 9.20 6.89
N SER A 67 11.06 9.50 8.10
CA SER A 67 11.37 8.73 9.31
C SER A 67 10.32 7.65 9.64
N VAL A 68 9.23 7.65 8.87
CA VAL A 68 8.16 6.66 8.91
C VAL A 68 8.02 6.02 7.53
N GLY A 69 7.92 4.70 7.49
CA GLY A 69 7.70 3.99 6.23
C GLY A 69 7.07 2.62 6.42
N ILE A 70 6.31 2.21 5.42
CA ILE A 70 5.72 0.88 5.32
C ILE A 70 5.98 0.30 3.94
N GLY A 71 6.16 -1.00 3.86
CA GLY A 71 6.43 -1.71 2.61
C GLY A 71 5.67 -3.02 2.53
N HIS A 72 5.39 -3.45 1.31
CA HIS A 72 4.68 -4.69 1.04
C HIS A 72 5.29 -5.47 -0.12
N THR A 73 5.36 -6.78 0.03
CA THR A 73 5.55 -7.72 -1.08
C THR A 73 4.29 -8.55 -1.25
N ARG A 74 3.80 -8.63 -2.49
CA ARG A 74 2.48 -9.19 -2.80
C ARG A 74 2.61 -10.54 -3.50
N TRP A 75 1.75 -11.46 -3.08
CA TRP A 75 1.34 -12.64 -3.83
C TRP A 75 -0.12 -12.43 -4.21
N ALA A 76 -0.43 -12.27 -5.49
CA ALA A 76 -1.76 -11.86 -5.93
C ALA A 76 -2.80 -12.97 -5.71
N THR A 77 -3.83 -12.69 -4.91
CA THR A 77 -5.01 -13.56 -4.71
C THR A 77 -6.25 -13.00 -5.40
N HIS A 78 -6.43 -11.67 -5.37
CA HIS A 78 -7.46 -10.93 -6.10
C HIS A 78 -6.83 -9.92 -7.05
N GLY A 79 -7.38 -9.77 -8.26
CA GLY A 79 -6.84 -8.86 -9.28
C GLY A 79 -5.50 -9.31 -9.85
N VAL A 80 -5.25 -8.92 -11.11
CA VAL A 80 -3.98 -9.27 -11.77
C VAL A 80 -2.80 -8.50 -11.14
N PRO A 81 -1.59 -9.08 -11.12
CA PRO A 81 -0.38 -8.33 -10.77
C PRO A 81 -0.16 -7.17 -11.73
N ASN A 82 -0.30 -5.95 -11.21
CA ASN A 82 -0.03 -4.69 -11.88
C ASN A 82 0.29 -3.61 -10.83
N ASP A 83 0.72 -2.43 -11.27
CA ASP A 83 1.09 -1.34 -10.35
C ASP A 83 -0.10 -0.86 -9.50
N VAL A 84 -1.30 -0.78 -10.09
CA VAL A 84 -2.52 -0.28 -9.44
C VAL A 84 -2.95 -1.17 -8.27
N ASN A 85 -2.97 -2.49 -8.48
CA ASN A 85 -3.32 -3.53 -7.51
C ASN A 85 -2.18 -3.83 -6.52
N SER A 86 -1.00 -3.24 -6.72
CA SER A 86 0.09 -3.34 -5.76
C SER A 86 -0.25 -2.52 -4.52
N HIS A 87 0.20 -3.01 -3.37
CA HIS A 87 0.16 -2.24 -2.14
C HIS A 87 1.39 -1.32 -2.10
N PRO A 88 1.34 -0.18 -1.40
CA PRO A 88 0.24 0.30 -0.55
C PRO A 88 -0.97 0.87 -1.32
N HIS A 89 -2.13 0.89 -0.65
CA HIS A 89 -3.35 1.57 -1.12
C HIS A 89 -3.55 2.88 -0.36
N LEU A 90 -3.99 3.91 -1.09
CA LEU A 90 -4.39 5.21 -0.57
C LEU A 90 -5.91 5.29 -0.44
N SER A 91 -6.39 6.07 0.51
CA SER A 91 -7.82 6.45 0.58
C SER A 91 -8.16 7.44 -0.53
N ASN A 92 -9.46 7.67 -0.77
CA ASN A 92 -9.92 8.61 -1.80
C ASN A 92 -9.46 10.06 -1.54
N SER A 93 -9.22 10.44 -0.28
CA SER A 93 -8.54 11.71 0.06
C SER A 93 -7.03 11.74 -0.16
N GLY A 94 -6.37 10.58 -0.23
CA GLY A 94 -4.91 10.47 -0.15
C GLY A 94 -4.31 10.67 1.25
N GLU A 95 -5.12 10.93 2.29
CA GLU A 95 -4.63 11.15 3.66
C GLU A 95 -4.23 9.86 4.39
N LEU A 96 -4.82 8.74 4.01
CA LEU A 96 -4.57 7.44 4.64
C LEU A 96 -3.83 6.54 3.65
N VAL A 97 -2.95 5.69 4.19
CA VAL A 97 -2.28 4.63 3.45
C VAL A 97 -2.31 3.33 4.25
N ILE A 98 -2.55 2.20 3.59
CA ILE A 98 -2.49 0.88 4.22
C ILE A 98 -1.78 -0.15 3.35
N ILE A 99 -1.26 -1.16 4.03
CA ILE A 99 -0.82 -2.44 3.49
C ILE A 99 -1.57 -3.54 4.24
N HIS A 100 -1.88 -4.64 3.56
CA HIS A 100 -2.72 -5.70 4.10
C HIS A 100 -2.21 -7.08 3.67
N ASN A 101 -2.23 -8.03 4.60
CA ASN A 101 -2.03 -9.45 4.37
C ASN A 101 -3.26 -10.18 4.88
N GLY A 102 -4.06 -10.73 3.98
CA GLY A 102 -5.33 -11.36 4.30
C GLY A 102 -6.28 -11.26 3.13
N ILE A 103 -7.54 -11.61 3.38
CA ILE A 103 -8.65 -11.47 2.45
C ILE A 103 -9.82 -10.86 3.21
N ILE A 104 -10.42 -9.80 2.69
CA ILE A 104 -11.70 -9.27 3.18
C ILE A 104 -12.82 -9.92 2.37
N GLU A 105 -13.43 -10.98 2.90
CA GLU A 105 -14.35 -11.84 2.13
C GLU A 105 -15.61 -11.11 1.66
N ASN A 106 -16.07 -10.10 2.38
CA ASN A 106 -17.26 -9.31 2.06
C ASN A 106 -16.93 -7.96 1.37
N TYR A 107 -15.74 -7.82 0.77
CA TYR A 107 -15.32 -6.55 0.16
C TYR A 107 -16.27 -6.07 -0.95
N ASP A 108 -16.89 -6.98 -1.71
CA ASP A 108 -17.78 -6.59 -2.81
C ASP A 108 -19.03 -5.85 -2.28
N SER A 109 -19.68 -6.39 -1.25
CA SER A 109 -20.82 -5.73 -0.60
C SER A 109 -20.44 -4.38 -0.01
N LEU A 110 -19.27 -4.28 0.63
CA LEU A 110 -18.75 -3.03 1.18
C LEU A 110 -18.44 -2.01 0.07
N LYS A 111 -17.89 -2.48 -1.06
CA LYS A 111 -17.59 -1.64 -2.23
C LYS A 111 -18.85 -1.03 -2.81
N GLN A 112 -19.91 -1.82 -3.00
CA GLN A 112 -21.20 -1.31 -3.49
C GLN A 112 -21.76 -0.24 -2.56
N GLU A 113 -21.73 -0.46 -1.24
CA GLU A 113 -22.20 0.52 -0.27
C GLU A 113 -21.37 1.82 -0.32
N LEU A 114 -20.05 1.74 -0.40
CA LEU A 114 -19.17 2.90 -0.53
C LEU A 114 -19.39 3.66 -1.84
N ILE A 115 -19.68 2.98 -2.95
CA ILE A 115 -20.03 3.64 -4.22
C ILE A 115 -21.29 4.48 -4.06
N THR A 116 -22.32 3.96 -3.38
CA THR A 116 -23.55 4.76 -3.10
C THR A 116 -23.30 5.98 -2.23
N ARG A 117 -22.22 5.96 -1.44
CA ARG A 117 -21.76 7.07 -0.59
C ARG A 117 -20.81 8.04 -1.34
N GLY A 118 -20.53 7.79 -2.62
CA GLY A 118 -19.73 8.66 -3.48
C GLY A 118 -18.25 8.34 -3.57
N TYR A 119 -17.80 7.17 -3.08
CA TYR A 119 -16.40 6.74 -3.24
C TYR A 119 -16.15 6.17 -4.63
N THR A 120 -14.94 6.42 -5.15
CA THR A 120 -14.44 5.85 -6.39
C THR A 120 -13.33 4.83 -6.12
N PHE A 121 -13.15 3.87 -7.03
CA PHE A 121 -12.15 2.80 -6.87
C PHE A 121 -11.32 2.67 -8.14
N GLN A 122 -10.02 2.49 -7.98
CA GLN A 122 -9.06 2.36 -9.06
C GLN A 122 -8.56 0.92 -9.23
N SER A 123 -8.56 0.15 -8.14
CA SER A 123 -8.05 -1.21 -8.07
C SER A 123 -9.15 -2.26 -7.97
N ASP A 124 -8.75 -3.50 -8.21
CA ASP A 124 -9.59 -4.69 -8.04
C ASP A 124 -9.39 -5.32 -6.66
N THR A 125 -8.72 -4.63 -5.74
CA THR A 125 -8.32 -5.20 -4.44
C THR A 125 -9.34 -4.91 -3.36
N ASP A 126 -9.53 -5.90 -2.50
CA ASP A 126 -10.25 -5.79 -1.24
C ASP A 126 -9.65 -4.71 -0.30
N THR A 127 -8.35 -4.50 -0.40
CA THR A 127 -7.59 -3.59 0.45
C THR A 127 -7.92 -2.12 0.18
N GLU A 128 -8.18 -1.73 -1.07
CA GLU A 128 -8.68 -0.39 -1.39
C GLU A 128 -10.10 -0.16 -0.83
N VAL A 129 -10.93 -1.20 -0.78
CA VAL A 129 -12.25 -1.12 -0.14
C VAL A 129 -12.10 -0.88 1.35
N LEU A 130 -11.21 -1.61 2.01
CA LEU A 130 -10.98 -1.46 3.45
C LEU A 130 -10.51 -0.04 3.82
N ILE A 131 -9.55 0.53 3.09
CA ILE A 131 -9.05 1.86 3.43
C ILE A 131 -10.10 2.96 3.26
N ASN A 132 -10.94 2.86 2.23
CA ASN A 132 -12.05 3.79 2.01
C ASN A 132 -13.16 3.61 3.05
N LEU A 133 -13.40 2.39 3.53
CA LEU A 133 -14.29 2.15 4.67
C LEU A 133 -13.78 2.82 5.95
N ILE A 134 -12.48 2.68 6.24
CA ILE A 134 -11.84 3.35 7.38
C ILE A 134 -11.98 4.87 7.27
N GLU A 135 -11.76 5.42 6.07
CA GLU A 135 -11.97 6.85 5.80
C GLU A 135 -13.42 7.27 6.04
N ASP A 136 -14.41 6.54 5.54
CA ASP A 136 -15.82 6.85 5.71
C ASP A 136 -16.22 6.89 7.19
N VAL A 137 -15.76 5.91 7.97
CA VAL A 137 -15.98 5.90 9.43
C VAL A 137 -15.27 7.07 10.11
N LYS A 138 -14.04 7.42 9.72
CA LYS A 138 -13.30 8.59 10.25
C LYS A 138 -14.04 9.90 9.99
N ARG A 139 -14.63 10.06 8.80
CA ARG A 139 -15.37 11.27 8.41
C ARG A 139 -16.70 11.42 9.16
N ARG A 140 -17.42 10.32 9.39
CA ARG A 140 -18.73 10.34 10.09
C ARG A 140 -18.64 10.53 11.60
N LYS A 141 -17.49 10.26 12.20
CA LYS A 141 -17.25 10.47 13.64
C LYS A 141 -16.86 11.90 14.01
N LYS A 142 -16.64 12.77 13.02
CA LYS A 142 -16.49 14.21 13.21
C LYS A 142 -17.86 14.88 13.17
#